data_AF-A0A1F6ZKN0-F1
#
_entry.id   AF-A0A1F6ZKN0-F1
#
_cell.length_a   1.000
_cell.length_b   1.000
_cell.length_c   1.000
_cell.angle_alpha   90.00
_cell.angle_beta   90.00
_cell.angle_gamma   90.00
#
_symmetry.space_group_name_H-M   'P 1'
#
loop_
_entity.id
_entity.type
_entity.pdbx_description
1 polymer ?
#
loop_
_entity_poly.entity_id
_entity_poly.type
_entity_poly.pdbx_seq_one_letter_code
_entity_poly.pdbx_strand_id
1 'polypeptide(L)'
;MKLKKDLSEIAKKLEGLQTIESIMKILKVKRKTAINYVSNLKKNGYTTYYSAGKKKRIYQINTIKPQLKGDNLYGFINKYSKIKVNEPYKHILHNKKLTAEEAIVLALKSQNFRLILASLNLFRKVKNWRLLNEAAKKQEVQRQIGALYEVAKAFIRVKRMDKRTEKSMLKGKGEKYIYDKIKTKEFFEISKKWRVEIPFRKEDLLRLKTG
;
A
#
# COMPACT_ATOMS: atom_id res chain seq x y z
N MET A 1 -28.21 -30.45 -3.07
CA MET A 1 -27.30 -29.62 -2.25
C MET A 1 -25.89 -30.20 -2.31
N LYS A 2 -24.94 -29.61 -3.05
CA LYS A 2 -23.53 -30.07 -3.05
C LYS A 2 -22.81 -29.38 -1.89
N LEU A 3 -22.43 -30.16 -0.89
CA LEU A 3 -21.51 -29.77 0.19
C LEU A 3 -20.31 -29.04 -0.42
N LYS A 4 -20.23 -27.71 -0.24
CA LYS A 4 -18.98 -26.97 -0.40
C LYS A 4 -18.07 -27.47 0.71
N LYS A 5 -17.30 -28.54 0.46
CA LYS A 5 -16.18 -28.93 1.32
C LYS A 5 -15.35 -27.68 1.57
N ASP A 6 -15.07 -27.42 2.84
CA ASP A 6 -14.31 -26.25 3.23
C ASP A 6 -12.94 -26.28 2.54
N LEU A 7 -12.60 -25.19 1.85
CA LEU A 7 -11.34 -25.06 1.11
C LEU A 7 -10.14 -25.19 2.05
N SER A 8 -10.31 -24.84 3.33
CA SER A 8 -9.29 -24.99 4.36
C SER A 8 -8.90 -26.45 4.61
N GLU A 9 -9.88 -27.36 4.66
CA GLU A 9 -9.66 -28.79 4.86
C GLU A 9 -9.01 -29.43 3.64
N ILE A 10 -9.39 -28.98 2.44
CA ILE A 10 -8.79 -29.44 1.18
C ILE A 10 -7.33 -28.99 1.10
N ALA A 11 -7.02 -27.75 1.49
CA ALA A 11 -5.65 -27.25 1.53
C ALA A 11 -4.79 -28.06 2.53
N LYS A 12 -5.31 -28.34 3.73
CA LYS A 12 -4.64 -29.19 4.73
C LYS A 12 -4.28 -30.57 4.18
N LYS A 13 -5.22 -31.23 3.50
CA LYS A 13 -5.01 -32.57 2.93
C LYS A 13 -4.02 -32.60 1.76
N LEU A 14 -3.83 -31.47 1.09
CA LEU A 14 -3.00 -31.37 -0.10
C LEU A 14 -1.69 -30.61 0.15
N GLU A 15 -1.35 -30.32 1.40
CA GLU A 15 -0.16 -29.55 1.76
C GLU A 15 1.12 -30.10 1.13
N GLY A 16 1.99 -29.20 0.65
CA GLY A 16 3.24 -29.54 -0.04
C GLY A 16 3.16 -29.50 -1.58
N LEU A 17 4.13 -30.14 -2.23
CA LEU A 17 4.24 -30.20 -3.69
C LEU A 17 3.29 -31.26 -4.26
N GLN A 18 2.39 -30.85 -5.13
CA GLN A 18 1.35 -31.70 -5.72
C GLN A 18 1.28 -31.57 -7.24
N THR A 19 0.89 -32.64 -7.92
CA THR A 19 0.49 -32.64 -9.33
C THR A 19 -1.02 -32.90 -9.45
N ILE A 20 -1.61 -32.73 -10.63
CA ILE A 20 -3.02 -33.12 -10.82
C ILE A 20 -3.22 -34.61 -10.52
N GLU A 21 -2.25 -35.45 -10.86
CA GLU A 21 -2.28 -36.90 -10.61
C GLU A 21 -2.27 -37.20 -9.10
N SER A 22 -1.41 -36.53 -8.31
CA SER A 22 -1.39 -36.73 -6.86
C SER A 22 -2.68 -36.22 -6.20
N ILE A 23 -3.22 -35.09 -6.65
CA ILE A 23 -4.49 -34.55 -6.14
C ILE A 23 -5.66 -35.52 -6.43
N MET A 24 -5.70 -36.10 -7.62
CA MET A 24 -6.70 -37.12 -7.98
C MET A 24 -6.63 -38.32 -7.04
N LYS A 25 -5.42 -38.81 -6.72
CA LYS A 25 -5.19 -39.93 -5.81
C LYS A 25 -5.60 -39.60 -4.37
N ILE A 26 -5.12 -38.48 -3.83
CA ILE A 26 -5.37 -38.08 -2.44
C ILE A 26 -6.86 -37.82 -2.18
N LEU A 27 -7.53 -37.10 -3.08
CA LEU A 27 -8.94 -36.75 -2.90
C LEU A 27 -9.91 -37.80 -3.48
N LYS A 28 -9.40 -38.84 -4.16
CA LYS A 28 -10.19 -39.84 -4.88
C LYS A 28 -11.21 -39.20 -5.84
N VAL A 29 -10.74 -38.26 -6.66
CA VAL A 29 -11.59 -37.50 -7.59
C VAL A 29 -11.12 -37.59 -9.04
N LYS A 30 -12.06 -37.37 -9.97
CA LYS A 30 -11.77 -37.28 -11.41
C LYS A 30 -10.90 -36.06 -11.74
N ARG A 31 -10.15 -36.15 -12.84
CA ARG A 31 -9.22 -35.10 -13.31
C ARG A 31 -9.85 -33.71 -13.39
N LYS A 32 -11.06 -33.60 -13.96
CA LYS A 32 -11.79 -32.32 -14.08
C LYS A 32 -12.04 -31.69 -12.70
N THR A 33 -12.39 -32.50 -11.71
CA THR A 33 -12.63 -32.05 -10.34
C THR A 33 -11.33 -31.63 -9.65
N ALA A 34 -10.23 -32.38 -9.86
CA ALA A 34 -8.91 -32.00 -9.36
C ALA A 34 -8.44 -30.64 -9.93
N ILE A 35 -8.64 -30.41 -11.23
CA ILE A 35 -8.34 -29.10 -11.86
C ILE A 35 -9.19 -27.98 -11.24
N ASN A 36 -10.47 -28.24 -10.98
CA ASN A 36 -11.34 -27.26 -10.32
C ASN A 36 -10.89 -26.93 -8.89
N TYR A 37 -10.44 -27.93 -8.12
CA TYR A 37 -9.88 -27.69 -6.79
C TYR A 37 -8.63 -26.83 -6.86
N VAL A 38 -7.69 -27.12 -7.77
CA VAL A 38 -6.51 -26.27 -7.98
C VAL A 38 -6.89 -24.85 -8.38
N SER A 39 -7.84 -24.68 -9.30
CA SER A 39 -8.35 -23.37 -9.70
C SER A 39 -8.94 -22.59 -8.52
N ASN A 40 -9.71 -23.25 -7.66
CA ASN A 40 -10.29 -22.65 -6.46
C ASN A 40 -9.22 -22.33 -5.41
N LEU A 41 -8.26 -23.22 -5.16
CA LEU A 41 -7.14 -22.98 -4.25
C LEU A 41 -6.28 -21.79 -4.74
N LYS A 42 -6.07 -21.68 -6.05
CA LYS A 42 -5.39 -20.54 -6.68
C LYS A 42 -6.13 -19.23 -6.50
N LYS A 43 -7.44 -19.20 -6.78
CA LYS A 43 -8.28 -18.01 -6.58
C LYS A 43 -8.25 -17.54 -5.12
N ASN A 44 -8.12 -18.46 -4.17
CA ASN A 44 -8.13 -18.17 -2.73
C ASN A 44 -6.72 -18.03 -2.11
N GLY A 45 -5.67 -18.07 -2.94
CA GLY A 45 -4.30 -17.81 -2.53
C GLY A 45 -3.56 -18.98 -1.87
N TYR A 46 -4.14 -20.20 -1.82
CA TYR A 46 -3.52 -21.37 -1.17
C TYR A 46 -2.45 -22.08 -2.02
N THR A 47 -2.23 -21.66 -3.27
CA THR A 47 -1.28 -22.32 -4.19
C THR A 47 -0.29 -21.35 -4.83
N THR A 48 0.96 -21.77 -4.93
CA THR A 48 1.97 -21.21 -5.85
C THR A 48 2.38 -22.28 -6.87
N TYR A 49 2.79 -21.89 -8.09
CA TYR A 49 3.16 -22.86 -9.12
C TYR A 49 4.67 -22.86 -9.38
N TYR A 50 5.22 -24.05 -9.62
CA TYR A 50 6.57 -24.27 -10.13
C TYR A 50 6.46 -24.99 -11.48
N SER A 51 7.11 -24.45 -12.51
CA SER A 51 7.25 -25.14 -13.79
C SER A 51 8.39 -26.15 -13.69
N ALA A 52 8.06 -27.44 -13.65
CA ALA A 52 9.05 -28.52 -13.77
C ALA A 52 9.12 -28.97 -15.23
N GLY A 53 9.89 -28.24 -16.05
CA GLY A 53 10.21 -28.63 -17.42
C GLY A 53 9.01 -28.83 -18.35
N LYS A 54 9.26 -29.49 -19.50
CA LYS A 54 8.40 -29.44 -20.69
C LYS A 54 6.98 -30.06 -20.55
N LYS A 55 6.63 -30.82 -19.50
CA LYS A 55 5.33 -31.56 -19.50
C LYS A 55 4.55 -31.70 -18.18
N LYS A 56 5.09 -31.36 -17.00
CA LYS A 56 4.35 -31.53 -15.72
C LYS A 56 4.36 -30.26 -14.87
N ARG A 57 3.17 -29.76 -14.52
CA ARG A 57 2.98 -28.62 -13.60
C ARG A 57 2.97 -29.14 -12.17
N ILE A 58 3.82 -28.57 -11.32
CA ILE A 58 3.86 -28.85 -9.88
C ILE A 58 3.25 -27.65 -9.15
N TYR A 59 2.32 -27.92 -8.25
CA TYR A 59 1.61 -26.94 -7.44
C TYR A 59 2.07 -27.09 -6.00
N GLN A 60 2.65 -26.04 -5.43
CA GLN A 60 2.92 -25.96 -4.00
C GLN A 60 1.65 -25.46 -3.32
N ILE A 61 0.97 -26.33 -2.58
CA ILE A 61 -0.22 -26.02 -1.78
C ILE A 61 0.22 -25.76 -0.35
N ASN A 62 -0.17 -24.61 0.21
CA ASN A 62 0.17 -24.24 1.57
C ASN A 62 -1.11 -24.15 2.39
N THR A 63 -1.10 -24.73 3.60
CA THR A 63 -2.23 -24.71 4.53
C THR A 63 -2.46 -23.31 5.10
N ILE A 64 -1.37 -22.61 5.37
CA ILE A 64 -1.37 -21.19 5.71
C ILE A 64 -1.34 -20.43 4.40
N LYS A 65 -2.31 -19.53 4.17
CA LYS A 65 -2.26 -18.62 3.00
C LYS A 65 -0.86 -18.01 2.97
N PRO A 66 -0.02 -18.26 1.95
CA PRO A 66 1.27 -17.58 1.83
C PRO A 66 0.97 -16.10 2.02
N GLN A 67 1.64 -15.46 2.97
CA GLN A 67 1.50 -14.02 3.16
C GLN A 67 1.65 -13.39 1.79
N LEU A 68 0.56 -12.81 1.30
CA LEU A 68 0.46 -12.29 -0.06
C LEU A 68 1.68 -11.40 -0.28
N LYS A 69 2.56 -11.81 -1.21
CA LYS A 69 3.79 -11.07 -1.53
C LYS A 69 3.39 -9.77 -2.20
N GLY A 70 3.29 -8.71 -1.42
CA GLY A 70 3.06 -7.33 -1.84
C GLY A 70 3.35 -6.39 -0.69
N ASP A 71 3.85 -5.20 -0.99
CA ASP A 71 4.14 -4.22 0.05
C ASP A 71 2.82 -3.72 0.65
N ASN A 72 2.73 -3.75 1.97
CA ASN A 72 1.61 -3.19 2.72
C ASN A 72 1.88 -1.69 2.94
N LEU A 73 0.93 -0.83 2.58
CA LEU A 73 1.03 0.62 2.81
C LEU A 73 1.33 0.95 4.27
N TYR A 74 0.60 0.33 5.20
CA TYR A 74 0.74 0.58 6.63
C TYR A 74 2.11 0.11 7.13
N GLY A 75 2.50 -1.12 6.80
CA GLY A 75 3.83 -1.67 7.12
C GLY A 75 4.97 -0.81 6.55
N PHE A 76 4.83 -0.33 5.31
CA PHE A 76 5.81 0.55 4.68
C PHE A 76 5.95 1.90 5.39
N ILE A 77 4.83 2.55 5.75
CA ILE A 77 4.85 3.80 6.52
C ILE A 77 5.43 3.56 7.92
N ASN A 78 4.99 2.50 8.60
CA ASN A 78 5.46 2.13 9.93
C ASN A 78 6.95 1.82 9.97
N LYS A 79 7.58 1.40 8.86
CA LYS A 79 9.03 1.21 8.76
C LYS A 79 9.81 2.52 8.91
N TYR A 80 9.26 3.64 8.47
CA TYR A 80 9.96 4.93 8.42
C TYR A 80 9.39 5.98 9.37
N SER A 81 8.22 5.72 9.99
CA SER A 81 7.56 6.61 10.93
C SER A 81 7.67 6.12 12.38
N LYS A 82 7.89 7.06 13.31
CA LYS A 82 7.71 6.82 14.75
C LYS A 82 6.24 6.71 15.14
N ILE A 83 5.37 7.41 14.42
CA ILE A 83 3.92 7.33 14.60
C ILE A 83 3.48 6.02 13.97
N LYS A 84 3.17 5.03 14.82
CA LYS A 84 2.68 3.73 14.38
C LYS A 84 1.19 3.81 14.10
N VAL A 85 0.80 3.32 12.94
CA VAL A 85 -0.60 3.25 12.51
C VAL A 85 -1.02 1.78 12.56
N ASN A 86 -2.15 1.51 13.21
CA ASN A 86 -2.75 0.19 13.21
C ASN A 86 -3.18 -0.17 11.79
N GLU A 87 -3.08 -1.45 11.44
CA GLU A 87 -3.47 -1.98 10.14
C GLU A 87 -4.90 -2.55 10.24
N PRO A 88 -5.96 -1.75 10.00
CA PRO A 88 -7.34 -2.25 10.09
C PRO A 88 -7.64 -3.34 9.05
N TYR A 89 -6.89 -3.35 7.95
CA TYR A 89 -6.94 -4.35 6.90
C TYR A 89 -5.59 -4.44 6.18
N LYS A 90 -5.24 -5.62 5.66
CA LYS A 90 -4.04 -5.81 4.84
C LYS A 90 -4.26 -5.17 3.47
N HIS A 91 -3.88 -3.91 3.29
CA HIS A 91 -3.87 -3.27 1.97
C HIS A 91 -2.64 -3.75 1.20
N ILE A 92 -2.77 -4.88 0.51
CA ILE A 92 -1.68 -5.49 -0.24
C ILE A 92 -1.71 -4.99 -1.68
N LEU A 93 -0.65 -4.30 -2.09
CA LEU A 93 -0.44 -3.94 -3.48
C LEU A 93 0.13 -5.16 -4.22
N HIS A 94 -0.68 -5.76 -5.09
CA HIS A 94 -0.28 -6.95 -5.85
C HIS A 94 0.87 -6.65 -6.82
N ASN A 95 1.94 -7.46 -6.77
CA ASN A 95 3.04 -7.51 -7.74
C ASN A 95 3.82 -6.19 -7.97
N LYS A 96 3.78 -5.24 -7.02
CA LYS A 96 4.51 -3.98 -7.14
C LYS A 96 5.21 -3.62 -5.83
N LYS A 97 6.47 -3.18 -5.93
CA LYS A 97 7.19 -2.56 -4.80
C LYS A 97 6.66 -1.15 -4.59
N LEU A 98 6.22 -0.86 -3.37
CA LEU A 98 5.71 0.47 -3.01
C LEU A 98 6.88 1.43 -2.83
N THR A 99 6.83 2.56 -3.51
CA THR A 99 7.83 3.64 -3.35
C THR A 99 7.36 4.64 -2.30
N ALA A 100 8.29 5.45 -1.77
CA ALA A 100 7.94 6.51 -0.83
C ALA A 100 6.98 7.52 -1.48
N GLU A 101 7.22 7.84 -2.75
CA GLU A 101 6.41 8.75 -3.55
C GLU A 101 4.96 8.25 -3.68
N GLU A 102 4.77 6.98 -3.99
CA GLU A 102 3.42 6.38 -4.09
C GLU A 102 2.75 6.26 -2.72
N ALA A 103 3.49 5.88 -1.68
CA ALA A 103 2.97 5.72 -0.34
C ALA A 103 2.43 7.03 0.25
N ILE A 104 3.10 8.17 0.01
CA ILE A 104 2.61 9.49 0.45
C ILE A 104 1.27 9.81 -0.21
N VAL A 105 1.14 9.57 -1.51
CA VAL A 105 -0.10 9.84 -2.26
C VAL A 105 -1.24 8.93 -1.79
N LEU A 106 -0.97 7.64 -1.59
CA LEU A 106 -1.96 6.69 -1.07
C LEU A 106 -2.40 7.04 0.36
N ALA A 107 -1.46 7.46 1.22
CA ALA A 107 -1.78 7.92 2.57
C ALA A 107 -2.73 9.11 2.55
N LEU A 108 -2.49 10.09 1.67
CA LEU A 108 -3.41 11.23 1.51
C LEU A 108 -4.80 10.80 1.04
N LYS A 109 -4.88 9.94 0.01
CA LYS A 109 -6.16 9.46 -0.53
C LYS A 109 -6.96 8.62 0.46
N SER A 110 -6.32 8.04 1.47
CA SER A 110 -7.02 7.31 2.52
C SER A 110 -7.93 8.19 3.38
N GLN A 111 -7.72 9.52 3.36
CA GLN A 111 -8.43 10.47 4.24
C GLN A 111 -8.39 10.03 5.72
N ASN A 112 -7.28 9.40 6.15
CA ASN A 112 -7.06 9.01 7.54
C ASN A 112 -5.99 9.91 8.15
N PHE A 113 -6.41 10.78 9.08
CA PHE A 113 -5.55 11.76 9.73
C PHE A 113 -4.22 11.18 10.24
N ARG A 114 -4.28 10.06 11.00
CA ARG A 114 -3.07 9.43 11.56
C ARG A 114 -2.16 8.87 10.47
N LEU A 115 -2.73 8.31 9.40
CA LEU A 115 -1.95 7.77 8.28
C LEU A 115 -1.27 8.89 7.49
N ILE A 116 -1.96 10.01 7.25
CA ILE A 116 -1.39 11.20 6.61
C ILE A 116 -0.27 11.77 7.48
N LEU A 117 -0.50 11.92 8.79
CA LEU A 117 0.51 12.41 9.72
C LEU A 117 1.75 11.50 9.74
N ALA A 118 1.56 10.18 9.82
CA ALA A 118 2.66 9.22 9.81
C ALA A 118 3.44 9.22 8.48
N SER A 119 2.77 9.43 7.35
CA SER A 119 3.41 9.44 6.03
C SER A 119 4.34 10.64 5.82
N LEU A 120 4.23 11.72 6.60
CA LEU A 120 5.12 12.87 6.50
C LEU A 120 6.61 12.50 6.63
N ASN A 121 6.94 11.47 7.44
CA ASN A 121 8.32 10.98 7.54
C ASN A 121 8.88 10.40 6.23
N LEU A 122 8.01 9.96 5.32
CA LEU A 122 8.43 9.44 4.02
C LEU A 122 9.01 10.50 3.10
N PHE A 123 8.75 11.79 3.33
CA PHE A 123 9.39 12.86 2.55
C PHE A 123 10.92 12.81 2.64
N ARG A 124 11.50 12.29 3.74
CA ARG A 124 12.94 12.04 3.87
C ARG A 124 13.48 11.02 2.87
N LYS A 125 12.60 10.15 2.36
CA LYS A 125 12.91 9.04 1.45
C LYS A 125 12.52 9.32 0.01
N VAL A 126 11.93 10.48 -0.28
CA VAL A 126 11.63 10.91 -1.66
C VAL A 126 12.95 11.13 -2.39
N LYS A 127 13.20 10.29 -3.41
CA LYS A 127 14.39 10.38 -4.26
C LYS A 127 14.10 11.16 -5.52
N ASN A 128 12.88 11.03 -6.05
CA ASN A 128 12.47 11.59 -7.32
C ASN A 128 11.19 12.43 -7.19
N TRP A 129 11.38 13.75 -7.11
CA TRP A 129 10.27 14.73 -7.03
C TRP A 129 9.36 14.69 -8.25
N ARG A 130 9.90 14.40 -9.44
CA ARG A 130 9.10 14.26 -10.66
C ARG A 130 8.14 13.08 -10.57
N LEU A 131 8.61 11.94 -10.06
CA LEU A 131 7.78 10.75 -9.85
C LEU A 131 6.65 11.02 -8.85
N LEU A 132 6.96 11.72 -7.75
CA LEU A 132 5.94 12.16 -6.80
C LEU A 132 4.90 13.09 -7.45
N ASN A 133 5.34 14.05 -8.26
CA ASN A 133 4.43 14.96 -8.96
C ASN A 133 3.56 14.22 -9.99
N GLU A 134 4.11 13.26 -10.73
CA GLU A 134 3.35 12.43 -11.67
C GLU A 134 2.30 11.59 -10.94
N ALA A 135 2.66 10.97 -9.80
CA ALA A 135 1.73 10.23 -8.97
C ALA A 135 0.63 11.14 -8.38
N ALA A 136 1.01 12.31 -7.87
CA ALA A 136 0.07 13.28 -7.33
C ALA A 136 -0.87 13.86 -8.41
N LYS A 137 -0.36 14.08 -9.63
CA LYS A 137 -1.15 14.56 -10.77
C LYS A 137 -2.21 13.53 -11.18
N LYS A 138 -1.85 12.24 -11.23
CA LYS A 138 -2.79 11.15 -11.55
C LYS A 138 -3.97 11.07 -10.57
N GLN A 139 -3.77 11.51 -9.34
CA GLN A 139 -4.76 11.46 -8.27
C GLN A 139 -5.37 12.84 -7.95
N GLU A 140 -5.01 13.87 -8.72
CA GLU A 140 -5.43 15.26 -8.52
C GLU A 140 -5.19 15.79 -7.09
N VAL A 141 -4.03 15.47 -6.50
CA VAL A 141 -3.66 15.87 -5.13
C VAL A 141 -2.38 16.70 -5.06
N GLN A 142 -1.98 17.33 -6.16
CA GLN A 142 -0.67 17.97 -6.28
C GLN A 142 -0.45 19.08 -5.26
N ARG A 143 -1.46 19.92 -5.02
CA ARG A 143 -1.37 21.04 -4.06
C ARG A 143 -1.29 20.53 -2.63
N GLN A 144 -2.08 19.51 -2.28
CA GLN A 144 -2.05 18.91 -0.95
C GLN A 144 -0.69 18.26 -0.67
N ILE A 145 -0.11 17.55 -1.64
CA ILE A 145 1.25 17.00 -1.50
C ILE A 145 2.29 18.10 -1.32
N GLY A 146 2.21 19.19 -2.08
CA GLY A 146 3.09 20.34 -1.92
C GLY A 146 2.99 20.99 -0.54
N ALA A 147 1.77 21.15 -0.03
CA ALA A 147 1.53 21.65 1.33
C ALA A 147 2.10 20.71 2.39
N LEU A 148 1.85 19.41 2.27
CA LEU A 148 2.40 18.38 3.17
C LEU A 148 3.93 18.36 3.17
N TYR A 149 4.56 18.58 2.02
CA TYR A 149 6.02 18.70 1.91
C TYR A 149 6.56 19.89 2.70
N GLU A 150 5.98 21.09 2.56
CA GLU A 150 6.44 22.27 3.30
C GLU A 150 6.23 22.11 4.81
N VAL A 151 5.09 21.50 5.21
CA VAL A 151 4.84 21.13 6.60
C VAL A 151 5.91 20.17 7.09
N ALA A 152 6.18 19.07 6.38
CA ALA A 152 7.22 18.12 6.78
C ALA A 152 8.59 18.80 6.90
N LYS A 153 8.97 19.60 5.90
CA LYS A 153 10.25 20.33 5.86
C LYS A 153 10.46 21.27 7.05
N ALA A 154 9.39 21.82 7.61
CA ALA A 154 9.48 22.67 8.81
C ALA A 154 9.86 21.90 10.09
N PHE A 155 9.68 20.58 10.13
CA PHE A 155 9.91 19.76 11.33
C PHE A 155 10.99 18.69 11.16
N ILE A 156 11.20 18.18 9.94
CA ILE A 156 12.17 17.12 9.65
C ILE A 156 13.05 17.48 8.46
N ARG A 157 14.26 16.91 8.41
CA ARG A 157 15.18 17.13 7.30
C ARG A 157 14.69 16.42 6.03
N VAL A 158 14.17 17.19 5.09
CA VAL A 158 13.70 16.72 3.77
C VAL A 158 14.64 17.24 2.68
N LYS A 159 14.87 16.43 1.63
CA LYS A 159 15.59 16.90 0.43
C LYS A 159 14.82 18.05 -0.21
N ARG A 160 15.50 19.08 -0.70
CA ARG A 160 14.82 20.20 -1.37
C ARG A 160 14.11 19.71 -2.64
N MET A 161 12.84 20.06 -2.78
CA MET A 161 12.08 19.93 -4.03
C MET A 161 12.61 20.91 -5.08
N ASP A 162 12.74 20.46 -6.32
CA ASP A 162 13.19 21.32 -7.40
C ASP A 162 12.10 22.34 -7.81
N LYS A 163 12.54 23.53 -8.24
CA LYS A 163 11.63 24.64 -8.57
C LYS A 163 10.66 24.30 -9.71
N ARG A 164 11.03 23.41 -10.63
CA ARG A 164 10.18 23.04 -11.77
C ARG A 164 9.01 22.18 -11.30
N THR A 165 9.28 21.18 -10.47
CA THR A 165 8.27 20.34 -9.82
C THR A 165 7.37 21.19 -8.93
N GLU A 166 7.93 22.09 -8.11
CA GLU A 166 7.16 23.00 -7.25
C GLU A 166 6.14 23.83 -8.06
N LYS A 167 6.60 24.51 -9.12
CA LYS A 167 5.73 25.28 -10.02
C LYS A 167 4.66 24.40 -10.67
N SER A 168 5.01 23.18 -11.05
CA SER A 168 4.05 22.22 -11.62
C SER A 168 2.99 21.82 -10.61
N MET A 169 3.34 21.61 -9.33
CA MET A 169 2.38 21.23 -8.30
C MET A 169 1.44 22.39 -7.94
N LEU A 170 1.94 23.63 -7.91
CA LEU A 170 1.12 24.83 -7.67
C LEU A 170 0.03 25.02 -8.74
N LYS A 171 0.36 24.72 -10.00
CA LYS A 171 -0.59 24.73 -11.13
C LYS A 171 -1.57 23.55 -11.11
N GLY A 172 -1.33 22.56 -10.27
CA GLY A 172 -2.16 21.36 -10.18
C GLY A 172 -3.57 21.62 -9.67
N LYS A 173 -4.45 20.66 -9.93
CA LYS A 173 -5.78 20.60 -9.30
C LYS A 173 -5.66 19.90 -7.94
N GLY A 174 -6.64 20.16 -7.08
CA GLY A 174 -6.78 19.50 -5.80
C GLY A 174 -7.83 20.13 -4.92
N GLU A 175 -8.27 19.36 -3.94
CA GLU A 175 -9.18 19.80 -2.89
C GLU A 175 -8.53 20.93 -2.07
N LYS A 176 -9.39 21.76 -1.49
CA LYS A 176 -8.98 22.86 -0.61
C LYS A 176 -8.51 22.38 0.75
N TYR A 177 -8.58 21.08 1.06
CA TYR A 177 -8.23 20.52 2.36
C TYR A 177 -7.39 19.25 2.19
N ILE A 178 -6.49 19.01 3.13
CA ILE A 178 -5.81 17.71 3.29
C ILE A 178 -6.72 16.73 4.02
N TYR A 179 -7.47 17.21 5.00
CA TYR A 179 -8.45 16.48 5.79
C TYR A 179 -9.55 17.46 6.21
N ASP A 180 -10.77 17.24 5.75
CA ASP A 180 -11.89 18.19 5.89
C ASP A 180 -12.43 18.32 7.31
N LYS A 181 -12.24 17.29 8.15
CA LYS A 181 -12.84 17.23 9.50
C LYS A 181 -12.12 18.09 10.54
N ILE A 182 -10.91 18.57 10.25
CA ILE A 182 -10.08 19.33 11.21
C ILE A 182 -9.51 20.55 10.50
N LYS A 183 -9.71 21.72 11.11
CA LYS A 183 -9.18 22.99 10.61
C LYS A 183 -8.23 23.60 11.63
N THR A 184 -7.12 24.15 11.14
CA THR A 184 -6.12 24.84 11.96
C THR A 184 -5.68 26.12 11.25
N LYS A 185 -5.17 27.10 12.02
CA LYS A 185 -4.59 28.34 11.49
C LYS A 185 -3.06 28.39 11.61
N GLU A 186 -2.43 27.36 12.16
CA GLU A 186 -1.01 27.39 12.53
C GLU A 186 -0.06 27.43 11.33
N PHE A 187 -0.53 26.98 10.16
CA PHE A 187 0.26 26.94 8.92
C PHE A 187 -0.28 27.90 7.86
N PHE A 188 -0.79 29.07 8.29
CA PHE A 188 -1.44 30.05 7.42
C PHE A 188 -0.65 30.38 6.15
N GLU A 189 0.66 30.63 6.26
CA GLU A 189 1.51 30.96 5.10
C GLU A 189 1.60 29.80 4.09
N ILE A 190 1.72 28.57 4.58
CA ILE A 190 1.74 27.37 3.72
C ILE A 190 0.37 27.17 3.08
N SER A 191 -0.70 27.32 3.86
CA SER A 191 -2.07 27.21 3.37
C SER A 191 -2.39 28.25 2.30
N LYS A 192 -1.92 29.49 2.46
CA LYS A 192 -2.07 30.57 1.47
C LYS A 192 -1.32 30.27 0.18
N LYS A 193 -0.06 29.83 0.28
CA LYS A 193 0.77 29.48 -0.88
C LYS A 193 0.15 28.36 -1.71
N TRP A 194 -0.27 27.27 -1.06
CA TRP A 194 -0.77 26.08 -1.74
C TRP A 194 -2.27 26.08 -1.98
N ARG A 195 -3.01 27.04 -1.40
CA ARG A 195 -4.48 27.10 -1.40
C ARG A 195 -5.12 25.83 -0.82
N VAL A 196 -4.53 25.32 0.26
CA VAL A 196 -4.92 24.07 0.94
C VAL A 196 -4.89 24.25 2.46
N GLU A 197 -5.97 23.90 3.14
CA GLU A 197 -6.09 23.86 4.59
C GLU A 197 -5.30 22.69 5.17
N ILE A 198 -4.46 22.99 6.17
CA ILE A 198 -3.59 22.02 6.85
C ILE A 198 -4.23 21.63 8.19
N PRO A 199 -4.50 20.33 8.42
CA PRO A 199 -5.25 19.87 9.59
C PRO A 199 -4.37 19.65 10.84
N PHE A 200 -3.06 19.86 10.74
CA PHE A 200 -2.12 19.55 11.84
C PHE A 200 -1.90 20.74 12.75
N ARG A 201 -1.78 20.46 14.05
CA ARG A 201 -1.18 21.38 15.02
C ARG A 201 0.33 21.12 15.11
N LYS A 202 1.10 22.10 15.57
CA LYS A 202 2.54 21.97 15.83
C LYS A 202 2.82 20.79 16.76
N GLU A 203 1.97 20.58 17.77
CA GLU A 203 2.06 19.48 18.72
C GLU A 203 2.00 18.09 18.05
N ASP A 204 1.13 17.92 17.05
CA ASP A 204 1.02 16.68 16.28
C ASP A 204 2.35 16.38 15.55
N LEU A 205 3.00 17.43 15.07
CA LEU A 205 4.19 17.38 14.24
C LEU A 205 5.49 17.26 15.05
N LEU A 206 5.49 17.62 16.34
CA LEU A 206 6.62 17.37 17.24
C LEU A 206 6.96 15.87 17.30
N ARG A 207 5.96 15.00 17.16
CA ARG A 207 6.15 13.54 17.11
C ARG A 207 6.93 13.05 15.88
N LEU A 208 7.11 13.91 14.87
CA LEU A 208 7.93 13.64 13.69
C LEU A 208 9.42 13.89 13.93
N LYS A 209 9.77 14.77 14.88
CA LYS A 209 11.17 15.08 15.18
C LYS A 209 11.87 13.82 15.66
N THR A 210 12.84 13.41 14.85
CA THR A 210 13.87 12.44 15.23
C THR A 210 15.02 13.26 15.79
N GLY A 211 15.63 12.79 16.88
CA GLY A 211 16.90 13.34 17.36
C GLY A 211 17.95 13.33 16.26
#